data_AF-A0A420YPF9-F1
#
_entry.id   AF-A0A420YPF9-F1
#
_cell.length_a   1.000
_cell.length_b   1.000
_cell.length_c   1.000
_cell.angle_alpha   90.00
_cell.angle_beta   90.00
_cell.angle_gamma   90.00
#
_symmetry.space_group_name_H-M   'P 1'
#
loop_
_entity.id
_entity.type
_entity.pdbx_description
1 polymer ?
#
loop_
_entity_poly.entity_id
_entity_poly.type
_entity_poly.pdbx_seq_one_letter_code
_entity_poly.pdbx_strand_id
1 'polypeptide(L)'
;VYNVKENGKWYALMMEIPFSKLGITSDEIALILNVKISPEEKETLLQKEGVFEAYHMNKKHWISIALNVCKDEAFIQKCIENSYKCIC
;
A
#
# COMPACT_ATOMS: atom_id res chain seq x y z
N VAL A 1 1.87 2.49 -13.96
CA VAL A 1 0.84 2.43 -12.89
C VAL A 1 -0.15 1.33 -13.23
N TYR A 2 -0.25 0.29 -12.41
CA TYR A 2 -1.16 -0.83 -12.60
C TYR A 2 -2.24 -0.77 -11.52
N ASN A 3 -3.52 -0.76 -11.89
CA ASN A 3 -4.63 -0.75 -10.94
C ASN A 3 -5.48 -2.00 -11.14
N VAL A 4 -5.98 -2.56 -10.04
CA VAL A 4 -6.91 -3.69 -10.06
C VAL A 4 -8.25 -3.25 -9.49
N LYS A 5 -9.31 -3.64 -10.20
CA LYS A 5 -10.68 -3.21 -9.97
C LYS A 5 -11.61 -4.40 -9.85
N GLU A 6 -12.54 -4.33 -8.91
CA GLU A 6 -13.73 -5.20 -8.86
C GLU A 6 -14.96 -4.30 -8.82
N ASN A 7 -16.01 -4.60 -9.60
CA ASN A 7 -17.23 -3.78 -9.67
C ASN A 7 -16.98 -2.27 -9.92
N GLY A 8 -15.92 -1.93 -10.67
CA GLY A 8 -15.53 -0.55 -10.95
C GLY A 8 -14.80 0.18 -9.80
N LYS A 9 -14.62 -0.45 -8.64
CA LYS A 9 -13.92 0.12 -7.48
C LYS A 9 -12.47 -0.38 -7.42
N TRP A 10 -11.52 0.49 -7.08
CA TRP A 10 -10.11 0.13 -6.93
C TRP A 10 -9.87 -0.53 -5.57
N TYR A 11 -9.12 -1.64 -5.55
CA TYR A 11 -8.63 -2.27 -4.32
C TYR A 11 -7.11 -2.40 -4.26
N ALA A 12 -6.42 -2.33 -5.39
CA ALA A 12 -4.96 -2.34 -5.42
C ALA A 12 -4.45 -1.39 -6.51
N LEU A 13 -3.39 -0.65 -6.19
CA LEU A 13 -2.68 0.18 -7.15
C LEU A 13 -1.17 0.02 -6.97
N MET A 14 -0.50 -0.52 -7.97
CA MET A 14 0.95 -0.69 -8.01
C MET A 14 1.61 0.39 -8.87
N MET A 15 2.68 0.99 -8.37
CA MET A 15 3.46 1.99 -9.10
C MET A 15 4.89 2.11 -8.58
N GLU A 16 5.77 2.62 -9.42
CA GLU A 16 7.15 2.95 -9.07
C GLU A 16 7.26 4.43 -8.77
N ILE A 17 7.87 4.76 -7.63
CA ILE A 17 8.13 6.14 -7.20
C ILE A 17 9.50 6.25 -6.51
N PRO A 18 10.15 7.42 -6.52
CA PRO A 18 11.32 7.63 -5.67
C PRO A 18 10.98 7.49 -4.19
N PHE A 19 11.88 6.91 -3.39
CA PHE A 19 11.73 6.82 -1.93
C PHE A 19 11.56 8.19 -1.24
N SER A 20 12.10 9.25 -1.83
CA SER A 20 11.87 10.64 -1.39
C SER A 20 10.40 11.03 -1.34
N LYS A 21 9.53 10.41 -2.15
CA LYS A 21 8.08 10.61 -2.10
C LYS A 21 7.40 9.92 -0.92
N LEU A 22 8.08 8.97 -0.27
CA LEU A 22 7.64 8.28 0.94
C LEU A 22 8.27 8.89 2.22
N GLY A 23 9.02 9.98 2.09
CA GLY A 23 9.69 10.64 3.21
C GLY A 23 11.07 10.08 3.56
N ILE A 24 11.63 9.19 2.73
CA ILE A 24 12.99 8.67 2.88
C ILE A 24 13.93 9.46 1.96
N THR A 25 15.00 10.04 2.49
CA THR A 25 16.01 10.76 1.68
C THR A 25 16.86 9.78 0.85
N SER A 26 16.29 9.31 -0.27
CA SER A 26 16.92 8.44 -1.26
C SER A 26 16.30 8.66 -2.64
N ASP A 27 17.14 8.58 -3.67
CA ASP A 27 16.74 8.63 -5.08
C ASP A 27 16.43 7.24 -5.65
N GLU A 28 16.57 6.19 -4.84
CA GLU A 28 16.19 4.84 -5.25
C GLU A 28 14.67 4.75 -5.52
N ILE A 29 14.31 3.83 -6.41
CA ILE A 29 12.92 3.56 -6.78
C ILE A 29 12.31 2.56 -5.80
N ALA A 30 11.19 2.94 -5.20
CA ALA A 30 10.28 2.08 -4.46
C ALA A 30 9.18 1.55 -5.40
N LEU A 31 9.06 0.24 -5.48
CA LEU A 31 7.89 -0.40 -6.09
C LEU A 31 6.81 -0.50 -5.02
N ILE A 32 5.83 0.41 -5.04
CA ILE A 32 4.78 0.47 -4.04
C ILE A 32 3.50 -0.21 -4.50
N LEU A 33 2.80 -0.82 -3.54
CA LEU A 33 1.46 -1.34 -3.65
C LEU A 33 0.56 -0.59 -2.67
N ASN A 34 -0.36 0.21 -3.20
CA ASN A 34 -1.41 0.86 -2.45
C ASN A 34 -2.59 -0.11 -2.28
N VAL A 35 -3.01 -0.31 -1.03
CA VAL A 35 -4.16 -1.15 -0.65
C VAL A 35 -5.07 -0.39 0.32
N LYS A 36 -6.35 -0.76 0.35
CA LYS A 36 -7.29 -0.28 1.36
C LYS A 36 -7.08 -1.00 2.67
N ILE A 37 -7.33 -0.29 3.76
CA ILE A 37 -7.25 -0.79 5.13
C ILE A 37 -8.44 -0.27 5.96
N SER A 38 -8.70 -0.92 7.08
CA SER A 38 -9.51 -0.32 8.13
C SER A 38 -8.73 0.82 8.80
N PRO A 39 -9.32 2.00 9.04
CA PRO A 39 -8.65 3.10 9.74
C PRO A 39 -8.11 2.71 11.12
N GLU A 40 -8.75 1.74 11.79
CA GLU A 40 -8.36 1.22 13.11
C GLU A 40 -7.04 0.45 13.07
N GLU A 41 -6.72 -0.18 11.94
CA GLU A 41 -5.49 -0.97 11.77
C GLU A 41 -4.31 -0.10 11.30
N LYS A 42 -4.55 1.15 10.90
CA LYS A 42 -3.55 2.01 10.24
C LYS A 42 -2.26 2.13 11.04
N GLU A 43 -2.36 2.49 12.32
CA GLU A 43 -1.18 2.74 13.16
C GLU A 43 -0.34 1.47 13.32
N THR A 44 -0.98 0.33 13.55
CA THR A 44 -0.31 -0.98 13.64
C THR A 44 0.39 -1.35 12.33
N LEU A 45 -0.25 -1.11 11.19
CA LEU A 45 0.32 -1.42 9.87
C LEU A 45 1.53 -0.53 9.56
N LEU A 46 1.49 0.75 9.93
CA LEU A 46 2.61 1.68 9.73
C LEU A 46 3.85 1.35 10.57
N GLN A 47 3.72 0.54 11.62
CA GLN A 47 4.87 0.06 12.39
C GLN A 47 5.63 -1.06 11.66
N LYS A 48 5.04 -1.67 10.63
CA LYS A 48 5.68 -2.75 9.89
C LYS A 48 6.67 -2.19 8.87
N GLU A 49 7.83 -2.82 8.79
CA GLU A 49 8.87 -2.44 7.84
C GLU A 49 8.37 -2.51 6.39
N GLY A 50 8.66 -1.46 5.62
CA GLY A 50 8.22 -1.32 4.25
C GLY A 50 6.77 -0.83 4.08
N VAL A 51 6.07 -0.47 5.16
CA VAL A 51 4.75 0.15 5.11
C VAL A 51 4.85 1.65 5.36
N PHE A 52 4.15 2.43 4.52
CA PHE A 52 4.18 3.88 4.52
C PHE A 52 2.77 4.47 4.47
N GLU A 53 2.67 5.75 4.79
CA GLU A 53 1.45 6.51 4.53
C GLU A 53 1.07 6.43 3.05
N ALA A 54 -0.24 6.48 2.77
CA ALA A 54 -0.75 6.39 1.42
C ALA A 54 -0.16 7.48 0.51
N TYR A 55 0.44 7.04 -0.59
CA TYR A 55 0.87 7.90 -1.68
C TYR A 55 -0.29 8.15 -2.67
N HIS A 56 -0.62 9.42 -2.90
CA HIS A 56 -1.73 9.91 -3.75
C HIS A 56 -3.17 9.50 -3.35
N MET A 57 -3.34 8.54 -2.43
CA MET A 57 -4.64 8.06 -1.96
C MET A 57 -5.07 8.72 -0.64
N ASN A 58 -6.33 8.46 -0.24
CA ASN A 58 -6.84 8.90 1.06
C ASN A 58 -6.08 8.19 2.19
N LYS A 59 -5.23 8.94 2.90
CA LYS A 59 -4.37 8.48 4.01
C LYS A 59 -5.12 7.87 5.20
N LYS A 60 -6.44 8.01 5.30
CA LYS A 60 -7.26 7.38 6.35
C LYS A 60 -7.62 5.93 6.03
N HIS A 61 -7.76 5.61 4.74
CA HIS A 61 -8.29 4.34 4.27
C HIS A 61 -7.31 3.54 3.42
N TRP A 62 -6.11 4.07 3.20
CA TRP A 62 -5.11 3.46 2.35
C TRP A 62 -3.74 3.52 3.03
N ILE A 63 -2.87 2.61 2.62
CA ILE A 63 -1.44 2.60 2.93
C ILE A 63 -0.66 2.24 1.67
N SER A 64 0.64 2.56 1.65
CA SER A 64 1.56 2.13 0.59
C SER A 64 2.54 1.10 1.14
N ILE A 65 2.61 -0.08 0.52
CA ILE A 65 3.57 -1.12 0.88
C ILE A 65 4.69 -1.13 -0.18
N ALA A 66 5.92 -0.85 0.19
CA ALA A 66 7.08 -0.96 -0.70
C ALA A 66 7.49 -2.43 -0.84
N LEU A 67 7.18 -3.05 -1.98
CA LEU A 67 7.41 -4.47 -2.26
C LEU A 67 8.91 -4.83 -2.36
N ASN A 68 9.75 -3.85 -2.68
CA ASN A 68 11.20 -4.03 -2.66
C ASN A 68 11.78 -4.05 -1.24
N VAL A 69 11.03 -3.59 -0.23
CA VAL A 69 11.42 -3.57 1.20
C VAL A 69 10.70 -4.65 1.99
N CYS A 70 9.36 -4.69 1.92
CA CYS A 70 8.55 -5.67 2.64
C CYS A 70 8.71 -7.06 1.99
N LYS A 71 9.36 -7.99 2.70
CA LYS A 71 9.57 -9.39 2.25
C LYS A 71 8.57 -10.38 2.81
N ASP A 72 7.63 -9.92 3.63
CA ASP A 72 6.60 -10.75 4.23
C ASP A 72 5.45 -10.96 3.23
N GLU A 73 5.58 -11.98 2.39
CA GLU A 73 4.60 -12.30 1.35
C GLU A 73 3.21 -12.62 1.92
N ALA A 74 3.15 -13.32 3.06
CA ALA A 74 1.89 -13.66 3.72
C ALA A 74 1.13 -12.41 4.17
N PHE A 75 1.86 -11.44 4.73
CA PHE A 75 1.30 -10.14 5.07
C PHE A 75 0.79 -9.38 3.83
N ILE A 76 1.59 -9.31 2.77
CA ILE A 76 1.22 -8.61 1.53
C ILE A 76 -0.06 -9.22 0.95
N GLN A 77 -0.12 -10.56 0.86
CA GLN A 77 -1.32 -11.26 0.40
C GLN A 77 -2.52 -10.94 1.28
N LYS A 78 -2.35 -10.96 2.61
CA LYS A 78 -3.42 -10.65 3.55
C LYS A 78 -3.97 -9.23 3.37
N CYS A 79 -3.09 -8.26 3.14
CA CYS A 79 -3.46 -6.87 2.86
C CYS A 79 -4.27 -6.74 1.56
N ILE A 80 -3.89 -7.46 0.50
CA ILE A 80 -4.63 -7.48 -0.76
C ILE A 80 -6.02 -8.09 -0.57
N GLU A 81 -6.11 -9.23 0.12
CA GLU A 81 -7.38 -9.90 0.42
C GLU A 81 -8.34 -9.01 1.23
N ASN A 82 -7.82 -8.35 2.28
CA ASN A 82 -8.60 -7.43 3.09
C ASN A 82 -9.10 -6.24 2.26
N SER A 83 -8.24 -5.67 1.43
CA SER A 83 -8.61 -4.56 0.54
C SER A 83 -9.70 -4.94 -0.48
N TYR A 84 -9.61 -6.14 -1.04
CA TYR A 84 -10.63 -6.69 -1.94
C TYR A 84 -11.98 -6.83 -1.23
N LYS A 85 -11.99 -7.37 0.00
CA LYS A 85 -13.20 -7.48 0.82
C LYS A 85 -13.84 -6.12 1.16
N CYS A 86 -13.08 -5.02 1.15
CA CYS A 86 -13.64 -3.68 1.35
C CYS A 86 -14.42 -3.13 0.15
N ILE A 87 -14.34 -3.75 -1.03
CA ILE A 87 -15.01 -3.25 -2.24
C ILE A 87 -16.10 -4.16 -2.79
N CYS A 88 -16.06 -5.45 -2.45
CA CYS A 88 -17.15 -6.40 -2.60
C CYS A 88 -18.33 -6.02 -1.71
#